data_AF-A0A9P5PYY0-F1
#
_entry.id   AF-A0A9P5PYY0-F1
#
_cell.length_a   1.000
_cell.length_b   1.000
_cell.length_c   1.000
_cell.angle_alpha   90.00
_cell.angle_beta   90.00
_cell.angle_gamma   90.00
#
_symmetry.space_group_name_H-M   'P 1'
#
loop_
_entity.id
_entity.type
_entity.pdbx_description
1 polymer ?
#
loop_
_entity_poly.entity_id
_entity_poly.type
_entity_poly.pdbx_seq_one_letter_code
_entity_poly.pdbx_strand_id
1 'polypeptide(L)'
;MDQRHEAFIITRLIPHGSTDQKAYYHCIGGMHHKLCYGSLPLRAADRFITLVKNNAHLISEELKSIQGQLACQGKYLKRSRVPYLNFLLASAFNLDLDTRYVSGGTYAQTTPHDQKNIGGLTIVDVTDPLDPSYAFVTGSESGSDLGDLPCTAQDYLEVYHSGEESDEEKDSSNSALTAKFDSIRFITEDMLAEALPFRFGVAEDLQSRRRATHTSNPKFIPKPSVASSHPIFPALSELLLEPAVLYSLKTGDTYDLELLIPGKTVQIKAALCALSPFPETGLPLFLSVVQEELKHKGNILDLTGFSLSPKQLASVVAEFPNTRTVILSHSPQVSSEHVRALLSTKPEIDRLELLDTGITDDTLASLLQDHPEIFKRVSDIIHPLLVSTKRPANPGAFHVFASLEGSYIMTTGGIAISVWTPVKIVQNIFDFLAVLAGLDRGVTPTSGDSIQSMLIQTALSSGLRKPESLWKDRTVTTVARNCGVLTPGAWTFMFTQANPLATRGGSTESRYAFAKVLPGCIQVQTYDLGQFLEEMRKEGRGPLPSNELVQKFNDLIQSGVGVDTTSVAKAVPQTMRYVMRALMGRRKRQRGQTQSERPKSVVEGSNSCKCNINQIKQC
;
A
#
# COMPACT_ATOMS: atom_id res chain seq x y z
N MET A 1 21.66 23.89 -2.67
CA MET A 1 21.54 23.29 -4.01
C MET A 1 20.20 22.59 -4.09
N ASP A 2 19.34 22.93 -5.04
CA ASP A 2 18.00 22.33 -5.19
C ASP A 2 18.09 21.12 -6.11
N GLN A 3 18.86 20.10 -5.71
CA GLN A 3 18.96 18.85 -6.47
C GLN A 3 17.66 18.07 -6.37
N ARG A 4 17.16 17.67 -7.54
CA ARG A 4 15.83 17.12 -7.75
C ARG A 4 15.95 15.80 -8.47
N HIS A 5 15.31 14.78 -7.93
CA HIS A 5 15.26 13.46 -8.55
C HIS A 5 13.82 13.10 -8.84
N GLU A 6 13.54 12.53 -10.00
CA GLU A 6 12.21 12.05 -10.34
C GLU A 6 12.20 10.53 -10.37
N ALA A 7 11.10 9.94 -9.90
CA ALA A 7 10.86 8.51 -10.00
C ALA A 7 9.58 8.27 -10.78
N PHE A 8 9.58 7.36 -11.75
CA PHE A 8 8.45 7.03 -12.61
C PHE A 8 8.08 5.56 -12.50
N ILE A 9 6.78 5.28 -12.58
CA ILE A 9 6.21 3.93 -12.65
C ILE A 9 5.65 3.74 -14.05
N ILE A 10 6.15 2.72 -14.75
CA ILE A 10 5.65 2.33 -16.07
C ILE A 10 5.03 0.93 -16.02
N THR A 11 4.14 0.64 -16.96
CA THR A 11 3.50 -0.67 -17.09
C THR A 11 2.91 -0.85 -18.49
N ARG A 12 2.69 -2.09 -18.93
CA ARG A 12 1.97 -2.39 -20.17
C ARG A 12 0.47 -2.51 -19.93
N LEU A 13 -0.31 -1.69 -20.63
CA LEU A 13 -1.76 -1.68 -20.54
C LEU A 13 -2.39 -1.66 -21.93
N ILE A 14 -3.59 -2.23 -22.06
CA ILE A 14 -4.41 -2.11 -23.26
C ILE A 14 -5.16 -0.77 -23.17
N PRO A 15 -4.95 0.16 -24.12
CA PRO A 15 -5.63 1.45 -24.10
C PRO A 15 -7.14 1.33 -24.32
N HIS A 16 -7.88 2.31 -23.82
CA HIS A 16 -9.29 2.50 -24.11
C HIS A 16 -9.51 2.67 -25.61
N GLY A 17 -10.38 1.83 -26.18
CA GLY A 17 -10.70 1.87 -27.61
C GLY A 17 -9.60 1.30 -28.51
N SER A 18 -8.58 0.62 -27.96
CA SER A 18 -7.64 -0.15 -28.78
C SER A 18 -8.39 -1.20 -29.60
N THR A 19 -8.24 -1.11 -30.93
CA THR A 19 -8.85 -2.04 -31.88
C THR A 19 -8.01 -3.30 -32.09
N ASP A 20 -6.71 -3.22 -31.81
CA ASP A 20 -5.74 -4.30 -32.02
C ASP A 20 -5.48 -5.15 -30.77
N GLN A 21 -6.10 -4.80 -29.63
CA GLN A 21 -5.93 -5.47 -28.34
C GLN A 21 -4.46 -5.57 -27.89
N LYS A 22 -3.59 -4.70 -28.42
CA LYS A 22 -2.18 -4.68 -28.05
C LYS A 22 -1.98 -3.86 -26.78
N ALA A 23 -1.16 -4.39 -25.89
CA ALA A 23 -0.73 -3.69 -24.69
C ALA A 23 0.50 -2.84 -25.00
N TYR A 24 0.45 -1.56 -24.62
CA TYR A 24 1.50 -0.57 -24.81
C TYR A 24 2.06 -0.12 -23.47
N TYR A 25 3.33 0.29 -23.44
CA TYR A 25 3.90 0.88 -22.23
C TYR A 25 3.33 2.27 -21.96
N HIS A 26 2.97 2.50 -20.70
CA HIS A 26 2.45 3.78 -20.22
C HIS A 26 3.11 4.14 -18.90
N CYS A 27 3.47 5.41 -18.74
CA CYS A 27 3.73 5.99 -17.43
C CYS A 27 2.41 6.20 -16.67
N ILE A 28 2.23 5.48 -15.57
CA ILE A 28 1.00 5.50 -14.76
C ILE A 28 1.14 6.28 -13.45
N GLY A 29 2.38 6.54 -13.03
CA GLY A 29 2.69 7.22 -11.80
C GLY A 29 4.06 7.87 -11.85
N GLY A 30 4.24 8.89 -11.03
CA GLY A 30 5.53 9.54 -10.86
C GLY A 30 5.60 10.23 -9.52
N MET A 31 6.82 10.51 -9.08
CA MET A 31 7.07 11.44 -7.99
C MET A 31 8.34 12.24 -8.20
N HIS A 32 8.35 13.41 -7.59
CA HIS A 32 9.52 14.26 -7.51
C HIS A 32 9.99 14.31 -6.06
N HIS A 33 11.29 14.13 -5.86
CA HIS A 33 11.94 14.14 -4.57
C HIS A 33 13.03 15.21 -4.52
N LYS A 34 12.99 16.04 -3.47
CA LYS A 34 14.01 17.05 -3.17
C LYS A 34 15.04 16.43 -2.23
N LEU A 35 16.33 16.56 -2.55
CA LEU A 35 17.42 16.00 -1.76
C LEU A 35 17.52 14.47 -1.84
N CYS A 36 17.16 13.88 -2.98
CA CYS A 36 17.48 12.49 -3.31
C CYS A 36 18.62 12.50 -4.33
N TYR A 37 19.84 12.25 -3.89
CA TYR A 37 21.04 12.27 -4.72
C TYR A 37 22.04 11.21 -4.22
N GLY A 38 23.13 10.99 -4.96
CA GLY A 38 24.12 9.95 -4.65
C GLY A 38 23.49 8.57 -4.66
N SER A 39 23.68 7.80 -3.59
CA SER A 39 23.11 6.45 -3.47
C SER A 39 21.64 6.42 -3.00
N LEU A 40 21.04 7.56 -2.65
CA LEU A 40 19.65 7.61 -2.17
C LEU A 40 18.62 7.10 -3.21
N PRO A 41 18.69 7.46 -4.51
CA PRO A 41 17.79 6.91 -5.52
C PRO A 41 17.85 5.39 -5.63
N LEU A 42 19.04 4.80 -5.57
CA LEU A 42 19.22 3.35 -5.62
C LEU A 42 18.64 2.66 -4.38
N ARG A 43 18.88 3.22 -3.18
CA ARG A 43 18.29 2.70 -1.95
C ARG A 43 16.76 2.78 -1.99
N ALA A 44 16.21 3.88 -2.50
CA ALA A 44 14.77 4.04 -2.68
C ALA A 44 14.20 3.06 -3.71
N ALA A 45 14.89 2.83 -4.82
CA ALA A 45 14.51 1.85 -5.83
C ALA A 45 14.54 0.41 -5.27
N ASP A 46 15.57 0.01 -4.51
CA ASP A 46 15.65 -1.31 -3.84
C ASP A 46 14.43 -1.53 -2.92
N ARG A 47 14.12 -0.53 -2.10
CA ARG A 47 12.94 -0.55 -1.23
C ARG A 47 11.65 -0.62 -2.02
N PHE A 48 11.49 0.19 -3.08
CA PHE A 48 10.27 0.20 -3.89
C PHE A 48 10.06 -1.12 -4.61
N ILE A 49 11.09 -1.69 -5.22
CA ILE A 49 11.02 -2.99 -5.90
C ILE A 49 10.65 -4.12 -4.92
N THR A 50 11.24 -4.10 -3.72
CA THR A 50 10.90 -5.07 -2.66
C THR A 50 9.43 -4.92 -2.24
N LEU A 51 8.95 -3.68 -2.05
CA LEU A 51 7.55 -3.40 -1.77
C LEU A 51 6.62 -3.85 -2.91
N VAL A 52 7.01 -3.66 -4.17
CA VAL A 52 6.23 -4.11 -5.32
C VAL A 52 6.06 -5.63 -5.29
N LYS A 53 7.15 -6.38 -5.08
CA LYS A 53 7.10 -7.85 -4.99
C LYS A 53 6.23 -8.33 -3.82
N ASN A 54 6.41 -7.76 -2.63
CA ASN A 54 5.67 -8.17 -1.43
C ASN A 54 4.17 -7.82 -1.49
N ASN A 55 3.78 -6.91 -2.38
CA ASN A 55 2.40 -6.44 -2.56
C ASN A 55 1.87 -6.73 -3.97
N ALA A 56 2.44 -7.71 -4.67
CA ALA A 56 2.16 -8.00 -6.06
C ALA A 56 0.67 -8.21 -6.36
N HIS A 57 -0.05 -8.94 -5.52
CA HIS A 57 -1.50 -9.21 -5.66
C HIS A 57 -2.34 -7.92 -5.68
N LEU A 58 -2.09 -6.99 -4.76
CA LEU A 58 -2.78 -5.69 -4.72
C LEU A 58 -2.45 -4.83 -5.94
N ILE A 59 -1.19 -4.86 -6.37
CA ILE A 59 -0.73 -4.12 -7.54
C ILE A 59 -1.38 -4.69 -8.80
N SER A 60 -1.40 -6.00 -8.97
CA SER A 60 -2.05 -6.67 -10.11
C SER A 60 -3.53 -6.30 -10.21
N GLU A 61 -4.24 -6.24 -9.09
CA GLU A 61 -5.63 -5.79 -9.07
C GLU A 61 -5.79 -4.30 -9.41
N GLU A 62 -4.92 -3.45 -8.89
CA GLU A 62 -4.91 -2.03 -9.26
C GLU A 62 -4.64 -1.85 -10.77
N LEU A 63 -3.67 -2.59 -11.32
CA LEU A 63 -3.34 -2.60 -12.75
C LEU A 63 -4.50 -3.13 -13.60
N LYS A 64 -5.14 -4.23 -13.19
CA LYS A 64 -6.34 -4.77 -13.84
C LYS A 64 -7.46 -3.73 -13.87
N SER A 65 -7.64 -2.98 -12.78
CA SER A 65 -8.69 -1.96 -12.69
C SER A 65 -8.52 -0.82 -13.70
N ILE A 66 -7.30 -0.51 -14.13
CA ILE A 66 -7.01 0.58 -15.07
C ILE A 66 -6.90 0.12 -16.53
N GLN A 67 -6.96 -1.20 -16.79
CA GLN A 67 -6.98 -1.73 -18.15
C GLN A 67 -8.16 -1.17 -18.94
N GLY A 68 -7.92 -0.77 -20.19
CA GLY A 68 -8.96 -0.21 -21.06
C GLY A 68 -9.48 1.16 -20.62
N GLN A 69 -8.89 1.82 -19.62
CA GLN A 69 -9.29 3.16 -19.19
C GLN A 69 -8.39 4.26 -19.76
N LEU A 70 -7.11 3.98 -20.06
CA LEU A 70 -6.15 4.98 -20.53
C LEU A 70 -6.38 5.31 -22.00
N ALA A 71 -6.45 6.59 -22.37
CA ALA A 71 -6.57 6.96 -23.78
C ALA A 71 -5.30 6.60 -24.57
N CYS A 72 -5.45 6.31 -25.86
CA CYS A 72 -4.33 6.16 -26.78
C CYS A 72 -3.53 7.47 -26.86
N GLN A 73 -2.40 7.52 -26.14
CA GLN A 73 -1.31 8.50 -26.21
C GLN A 73 -1.57 9.99 -25.88
N GLY A 74 -0.58 10.60 -25.25
CA GLY A 74 -0.35 12.07 -25.25
C GLY A 74 -1.13 12.93 -24.27
N LYS A 75 -2.21 12.44 -23.65
CA LYS A 75 -2.94 13.21 -22.62
C LYS A 75 -2.63 12.67 -21.23
N TYR A 76 -1.76 13.39 -20.51
CA TYR A 76 -1.55 13.14 -19.09
C TYR A 76 -2.87 13.16 -18.35
N LEU A 77 -3.08 12.14 -17.52
CA LEU A 77 -4.22 12.09 -16.65
C LEU A 77 -4.06 13.12 -15.54
N LYS A 78 -5.07 13.99 -15.38
CA LYS A 78 -5.09 15.01 -14.31
C LYS A 78 -5.13 14.41 -12.89
N ARG A 79 -5.37 13.10 -12.74
CA ARG A 79 -5.42 12.40 -11.46
C ARG A 79 -4.75 11.05 -11.59
N SER A 80 -3.96 10.68 -10.58
CA SER A 80 -3.42 9.32 -10.49
C SER A 80 -4.56 8.31 -10.42
N ARG A 81 -4.49 7.30 -11.28
CA ARG A 81 -5.39 6.13 -11.27
C ARG A 81 -4.81 4.95 -10.49
N VAL A 82 -3.59 5.09 -10.00
CA VAL A 82 -2.86 4.08 -9.24
C VAL A 82 -2.44 4.61 -7.86
N PRO A 83 -3.42 5.02 -7.02
CA PRO A 83 -3.13 5.61 -5.72
C PRO A 83 -2.28 4.69 -4.83
N TYR A 84 -2.48 3.38 -4.90
CA TYR A 84 -1.74 2.42 -4.09
C TYR A 84 -0.28 2.33 -4.50
N LEU A 85 0.02 2.11 -5.79
CA LEU A 85 1.38 2.13 -6.31
C LEU A 85 2.10 3.46 -6.03
N ASN A 86 1.43 4.59 -6.23
CA ASN A 86 2.01 5.89 -5.91
C ASN A 86 2.30 6.05 -4.41
N PHE A 87 1.48 5.44 -3.55
CA PHE A 87 1.73 5.44 -2.11
C PHE A 87 2.95 4.59 -1.76
N LEU A 88 3.12 3.42 -2.37
CA LEU A 88 4.32 2.61 -2.20
C LEU A 88 5.58 3.34 -2.66
N LEU A 89 5.52 4.02 -3.81
CA LEU A 89 6.62 4.83 -4.35
C LEU A 89 6.98 5.96 -3.40
N ALA A 90 5.99 6.76 -2.99
CA ALA A 90 6.18 7.83 -2.02
C ALA A 90 6.77 7.31 -0.70
N SER A 91 6.32 6.15 -0.23
CA SER A 91 6.83 5.53 0.99
C SER A 91 8.29 5.12 0.86
N ALA A 92 8.66 4.48 -0.24
CA ALA A 92 10.02 4.01 -0.48
C ALA A 92 11.04 5.16 -0.64
N PHE A 93 10.63 6.26 -1.26
CA PHE A 93 11.47 7.41 -1.50
C PHE A 93 11.52 8.39 -0.33
N ASN A 94 10.49 8.43 0.54
CA ASN A 94 10.48 9.36 1.67
C ASN A 94 10.85 8.73 3.01
N LEU A 95 10.96 7.41 3.10
CA LEU A 95 11.12 6.75 4.37
C LEU A 95 11.97 5.48 4.28
N ASP A 96 12.88 5.36 5.23
CA ASP A 96 13.61 4.13 5.53
C ASP A 96 13.88 4.08 7.03
N LEU A 97 13.15 3.23 7.76
CA LEU A 97 13.34 3.13 9.21
C LEU A 97 14.67 2.48 9.57
N ASP A 98 15.20 1.61 8.71
CA ASP A 98 16.43 0.86 8.97
C ASP A 98 17.63 1.81 9.00
N THR A 99 17.62 2.82 8.13
CA THR A 99 18.63 3.90 8.09
C THR A 99 18.18 5.19 8.78
N ARG A 100 16.97 5.19 9.36
CA ARG A 100 16.31 6.37 9.95
C ARG A 100 16.19 7.56 8.98
N TYR A 101 16.19 7.29 7.69
CA TYR A 101 16.02 8.30 6.67
C TYR A 101 14.54 8.71 6.58
N VAL A 102 14.30 10.02 6.69
CA VAL A 102 12.98 10.63 6.50
C VAL A 102 13.15 11.88 5.66
N SER A 103 12.33 12.03 4.62
CA SER A 103 12.19 13.29 3.90
C SER A 103 10.77 13.82 4.01
N GLY A 104 10.63 15.15 4.13
CA GLY A 104 9.35 15.83 4.34
C GLY A 104 8.43 15.89 3.11
N GLY A 105 8.55 14.97 2.16
CA GLY A 105 7.67 14.93 0.99
C GLY A 105 6.24 14.59 1.40
N THR A 106 5.29 15.42 0.99
CA THR A 106 3.86 15.12 1.15
C THR A 106 3.37 14.20 0.02
N TYR A 107 2.42 13.30 0.34
CA TYR A 107 1.64 12.51 -0.62
C TYR A 107 0.66 13.36 -1.48
N ALA A 108 1.03 14.58 -1.85
CA ALA A 108 0.26 15.32 -2.83
C ALA A 108 0.66 14.76 -4.20
N GLN A 109 -0.33 14.21 -4.94
CA GLN A 109 -0.15 13.66 -6.29
C GLN A 109 0.72 14.62 -7.11
N THR A 110 1.93 14.18 -7.42
CA THR A 110 2.85 14.90 -8.28
C THR A 110 2.40 14.60 -9.70
N THR A 111 1.70 15.55 -10.30
CA THR A 111 1.68 15.62 -11.76
C THR A 111 3.12 15.82 -12.22
N PRO A 112 3.56 15.22 -13.34
CA PRO A 112 4.81 15.61 -13.98
C PRO A 112 4.75 17.12 -14.17
N HIS A 113 5.58 17.85 -13.43
CA HIS A 113 5.70 19.29 -13.60
C HIS A 113 6.78 19.54 -14.64
N ASP A 114 6.56 20.51 -15.52
CA ASP A 114 7.51 20.96 -16.55
C ASP A 114 8.80 21.59 -15.99
N GLN A 115 9.12 21.38 -14.71
CA GLN A 115 10.34 21.90 -14.12
C GLN A 115 11.51 21.03 -14.57
N LYS A 116 12.56 21.67 -15.05
CA LYS A 116 13.78 21.01 -15.52
C LYS A 116 14.32 20.11 -14.41
N ASN A 117 14.36 18.81 -14.66
CA ASN A 117 14.97 17.84 -13.76
C ASN A 117 16.49 17.90 -13.94
N ILE A 118 17.18 18.09 -12.83
CA ILE A 118 18.63 18.29 -12.81
C ILE A 118 19.39 17.15 -12.12
N GLY A 119 18.74 16.33 -11.29
CA GLY A 119 19.40 15.31 -10.47
C GLY A 119 19.32 13.89 -11.01
N GLY A 120 18.37 13.59 -11.90
CA GLY A 120 18.26 12.28 -12.56
C GLY A 120 16.90 11.62 -12.43
N LEU A 121 16.79 10.42 -12.98
CA LEU A 121 15.56 9.63 -13.05
C LEU A 121 15.76 8.24 -12.44
N THR A 122 14.72 7.74 -11.79
CA THR A 122 14.52 6.32 -11.53
C THR A 122 13.25 5.88 -12.24
N ILE A 123 13.30 4.81 -13.02
CA ILE A 123 12.13 4.24 -13.67
C ILE A 123 11.98 2.80 -13.23
N VAL A 124 10.78 2.40 -12.83
CA VAL A 124 10.45 1.02 -12.48
C VAL A 124 9.26 0.55 -13.29
N ASP A 125 9.43 -0.57 -14.00
CA ASP A 125 8.38 -1.28 -14.71
C ASP A 125 7.70 -2.26 -13.76
N VAL A 126 6.38 -2.11 -13.61
CA VAL A 126 5.54 -2.95 -12.77
C VAL A 126 4.54 -3.78 -13.59
N THR A 127 4.80 -3.99 -14.89
CA THR A 127 3.96 -4.84 -15.76
C THR A 127 3.73 -6.22 -15.14
N ASP A 128 4.80 -6.83 -14.60
CA ASP A 128 4.72 -8.00 -13.74
C ASP A 128 5.25 -7.60 -12.35
N PRO A 129 4.37 -7.40 -11.35
CA PRO A 129 4.80 -7.01 -10.01
C PRO A 129 5.69 -8.05 -9.29
N LEU A 130 5.71 -9.31 -9.73
CA LEU A 130 6.61 -10.33 -9.19
C LEU A 130 8.01 -10.26 -9.81
N ASP A 131 8.09 -9.79 -11.06
CA ASP A 131 9.33 -9.57 -11.82
C ASP A 131 9.46 -8.11 -12.33
N PRO A 132 9.56 -7.12 -11.43
CA PRO A 132 9.71 -5.73 -11.83
C PRO A 132 11.06 -5.50 -12.52
N SER A 133 11.10 -4.52 -13.42
CA SER A 133 12.35 -4.07 -14.09
C SER A 133 12.70 -2.65 -13.71
N TYR A 134 13.95 -2.23 -13.92
CA TYR A 134 14.39 -0.88 -13.58
C TYR A 134 15.31 -0.25 -14.62
N ALA A 135 15.42 1.08 -14.59
CA ALA A 135 16.51 1.85 -15.18
C ALA A 135 16.72 3.13 -14.38
N PHE A 136 17.95 3.66 -14.41
CA PHE A 136 18.25 5.02 -13.97
C PHE A 136 18.57 5.91 -15.17
N VAL A 137 18.51 7.22 -15.00
CA VAL A 137 19.05 8.19 -15.98
C VAL A 137 19.77 9.28 -15.21
N THR A 138 20.97 9.63 -15.64
CA THR A 138 21.75 10.71 -15.03
C THR A 138 21.16 12.07 -15.38
N GLY A 139 21.16 12.99 -14.42
CA GLY A 139 20.63 14.35 -14.65
C GLY A 139 21.49 15.15 -15.62
N SER A 140 20.88 16.08 -16.37
CA SER A 140 21.60 16.92 -17.34
C SER A 140 22.71 17.79 -16.73
N GLU A 141 22.82 17.94 -15.41
CA GLU A 141 23.88 18.73 -14.77
C GLU A 141 25.16 17.93 -14.47
N SER A 142 25.14 16.60 -14.54
CA SER A 142 26.31 15.76 -14.19
C SER A 142 27.52 15.94 -15.10
N GLY A 143 27.37 16.60 -16.25
CA GLY A 143 28.42 16.73 -17.26
C GLY A 143 28.89 15.38 -17.84
N SER A 144 28.16 14.29 -17.55
CA SER A 144 28.62 12.93 -17.79
C SER A 144 28.39 12.45 -19.22
N ASP A 145 29.27 11.54 -19.62
CA ASP A 145 29.32 10.82 -20.88
C ASP A 145 28.10 9.93 -21.17
N LEU A 146 27.25 9.64 -20.17
CA LEU A 146 26.01 8.85 -20.34
C LEU A 146 24.84 9.66 -20.95
N GLY A 147 24.90 10.99 -20.91
CA GLY A 147 23.82 11.85 -21.39
C GLY A 147 22.45 11.55 -20.75
N ASP A 148 21.42 11.45 -21.59
CA ASP A 148 20.03 11.15 -21.18
C ASP A 148 19.65 9.67 -21.39
N LEU A 149 20.63 8.78 -21.58
CA LEU A 149 20.37 7.35 -21.80
C LEU A 149 20.05 6.61 -20.50
N PRO A 150 19.21 5.55 -20.56
CA PRO A 150 19.04 4.65 -19.43
C PRO A 150 20.36 3.98 -19.07
N CYS A 151 20.68 3.96 -17.78
CA CYS A 151 21.91 3.38 -17.24
C CYS A 151 21.65 2.44 -16.06
N THR A 152 22.60 1.54 -15.82
CA THR A 152 22.55 0.58 -14.70
C THR A 152 22.74 1.29 -13.36
N ALA A 153 22.43 0.60 -12.26
CA ALA A 153 22.71 1.11 -10.91
C ALA A 153 24.20 1.44 -10.71
N GLN A 154 25.09 0.61 -11.26
CA GLN A 154 26.53 0.79 -11.17
C GLN A 154 26.98 2.06 -11.92
N ASP A 155 26.61 2.17 -13.21
CA ASP A 155 26.97 3.33 -14.03
C ASP A 155 26.44 4.65 -13.44
N TYR A 156 25.24 4.62 -12.85
CA TYR A 156 24.66 5.79 -12.18
C TYR A 156 25.53 6.29 -11.01
N LEU A 157 26.01 5.38 -10.15
CA LEU A 157 26.87 5.75 -9.02
C LEU A 157 28.27 6.17 -9.46
N GLU A 158 28.85 5.49 -10.44
CA GLU A 158 30.17 5.83 -10.98
C GLU A 158 30.18 7.25 -11.55
N VAL A 159 29.13 7.62 -12.29
CA VAL A 159 28.95 9.01 -12.75
C VAL A 159 28.75 9.98 -11.59
N TYR A 160 27.94 9.63 -10.60
CA TYR A 160 27.66 10.55 -9.50
C TYR A 160 28.92 10.83 -8.67
N HIS A 161 29.77 9.82 -8.45
CA HIS A 161 31.00 9.94 -7.68
C HIS A 161 32.23 10.27 -8.52
N SER A 162 32.07 10.53 -9.83
CA SER A 162 33.20 10.92 -10.67
C SER A 162 33.80 12.23 -10.16
N GLY A 163 35.03 12.17 -9.64
CA GLY A 163 35.75 13.34 -9.10
C GLY A 163 35.78 13.45 -7.58
N GLU A 164 35.12 12.56 -6.84
CA GLU A 164 35.36 12.39 -5.40
C GLU A 164 36.57 11.46 -5.18
N GLU A 165 37.41 11.73 -4.19
CA GLU A 165 38.45 10.78 -3.75
C GLU A 165 37.78 9.51 -3.23
N SER A 166 38.31 8.34 -3.60
CA SER A 166 37.73 7.04 -3.21
C SER A 166 37.74 6.88 -1.70
N ASP A 167 36.56 6.64 -1.12
CA ASP A 167 36.38 6.27 0.28
C ASP A 167 36.04 4.78 0.31
N GLU A 168 36.96 3.94 0.78
CA GLU A 168 36.84 2.47 0.77
C GLU A 168 35.54 1.97 1.43
N GLU A 169 35.09 2.64 2.50
CA GLU A 169 33.87 2.24 3.22
C GLU A 169 32.62 2.55 2.37
N LYS A 170 32.61 3.71 1.73
CA LYS A 170 31.54 4.14 0.82
C LYS A 170 31.48 3.26 -0.42
N ASP A 171 32.63 2.90 -0.98
CA ASP A 171 32.74 2.04 -2.15
C ASP A 171 32.25 0.62 -1.86
N SER A 172 32.58 0.07 -0.69
CA SER A 172 32.05 -1.22 -0.23
C SER A 172 30.52 -1.20 -0.08
N SER A 173 29.96 -0.16 0.56
CA SER A 173 28.51 0.00 0.72
C SER A 173 27.80 0.15 -0.63
N ASN A 174 28.38 0.92 -1.54
CA ASN A 174 27.85 1.15 -2.89
C ASN A 174 27.89 -0.12 -3.74
N SER A 175 28.97 -0.90 -3.68
CA SER A 175 29.10 -2.19 -4.37
C SER A 175 28.06 -3.20 -3.88
N ALA A 176 27.84 -3.29 -2.56
CA ALA A 176 26.79 -4.14 -2.01
C ALA A 176 25.38 -3.71 -2.45
N LEU A 177 25.16 -2.41 -2.66
CA LEU A 177 23.89 -1.87 -3.14
C LEU A 177 23.67 -2.15 -4.62
N THR A 178 24.66 -1.94 -5.49
CA THR A 178 24.56 -2.18 -6.93
C THR A 178 24.39 -3.67 -7.24
N ALA A 179 25.05 -4.55 -6.49
CA ALA A 179 24.91 -6.00 -6.62
C ALA A 179 23.45 -6.49 -6.47
N LYS A 180 22.60 -5.79 -5.71
CA LYS A 180 21.17 -6.13 -5.59
C LYS A 180 20.41 -5.99 -6.92
N PHE A 181 20.86 -5.07 -7.77
CA PHE A 181 20.23 -4.78 -9.06
C PHE A 181 20.71 -5.69 -10.20
N ASP A 182 21.77 -6.47 -9.99
CA ASP A 182 22.28 -7.44 -10.98
C ASP A 182 21.27 -8.54 -11.32
N SER A 183 20.36 -8.82 -10.39
CA SER A 183 19.30 -9.82 -10.54
C SER A 183 17.98 -9.26 -11.07
N ILE A 184 17.92 -7.95 -11.34
CA ILE A 184 16.70 -7.24 -11.74
C ILE A 184 16.81 -6.88 -13.20
N ARG A 185 15.76 -7.19 -13.97
CA ARG A 185 15.70 -6.92 -15.41
C ARG A 185 15.85 -5.42 -15.70
N PHE A 186 16.60 -5.11 -16.75
CA PHE A 186 16.86 -3.74 -17.19
C PHE A 186 15.80 -3.26 -18.18
N ILE A 187 15.35 -2.02 -18.05
CA ILE A 187 14.38 -1.38 -18.97
C ILE A 187 15.14 -0.87 -20.21
N THR A 188 14.64 -1.18 -21.41
CA THR A 188 15.26 -0.74 -22.66
C THR A 188 14.86 0.68 -23.04
N GLU A 189 15.65 1.33 -23.90
CA GLU A 189 15.31 2.66 -24.43
C GLU A 189 13.96 2.66 -25.18
N ASP A 190 13.66 1.62 -25.95
CA ASP A 190 12.36 1.48 -26.65
C ASP A 190 11.17 1.50 -25.67
N MET A 191 11.30 0.80 -24.54
CA MET A 191 10.26 0.79 -23.49
C MET A 191 10.06 2.20 -22.92
N LEU A 192 11.14 2.96 -22.72
CA LEU A 192 11.07 4.33 -22.23
C LEU A 192 10.54 5.31 -23.29
N ALA A 193 10.93 5.15 -24.55
CA ALA A 193 10.41 5.93 -25.67
C ALA A 193 8.90 5.75 -25.84
N GLU A 194 8.41 4.54 -25.60
CA GLU A 194 6.98 4.22 -25.61
C GLU A 194 6.27 4.78 -24.36
N ALA A 195 6.82 4.57 -23.15
CA ALA A 195 6.18 4.98 -21.89
C ALA A 195 6.22 6.49 -21.62
N LEU A 196 7.30 7.15 -22.03
CA LEU A 196 7.67 8.52 -21.71
C LEU A 196 8.14 9.26 -23.00
N PRO A 197 7.30 9.36 -24.03
CA PRO A 197 7.69 9.87 -25.36
C PRO A 197 8.17 11.33 -25.33
N PHE A 198 7.71 12.12 -24.37
CA PHE A 198 8.16 13.50 -24.20
C PHE A 198 9.61 13.63 -23.73
N ARG A 199 10.17 12.59 -23.08
CA ARG A 199 11.59 12.55 -22.68
C ARG A 199 12.43 11.71 -23.63
N PHE A 200 11.89 10.60 -24.12
CA PHE A 200 12.65 9.58 -24.85
C PHE A 200 12.24 9.41 -26.33
N GLY A 201 11.17 10.06 -26.80
CA GLY A 201 10.68 9.96 -28.18
C GLY A 201 11.46 10.78 -29.22
N VAL A 202 11.09 10.59 -30.49
CA VAL A 202 11.82 11.06 -31.70
C VAL A 202 11.51 12.52 -32.08
N ALA A 203 10.42 13.09 -31.56
CA ALA A 203 9.64 14.05 -32.36
C ALA A 203 10.18 15.50 -32.45
N GLU A 204 11.11 15.97 -31.61
CA GLU A 204 11.66 17.35 -31.76
C GLU A 204 12.90 17.63 -30.91
N ASP A 205 13.17 16.83 -29.87
CA ASP A 205 14.20 17.12 -28.85
C ASP A 205 15.51 16.35 -29.03
N LEU A 206 15.68 15.58 -30.13
CA LEU A 206 16.94 14.84 -30.37
C LEU A 206 18.16 15.76 -30.53
N GLN A 207 17.95 17.03 -30.90
CA GLN A 207 19.03 18.02 -30.96
C GLN A 207 19.44 18.55 -29.57
N SER A 208 18.55 18.48 -28.58
CA SER A 208 18.85 18.93 -27.21
C SER A 208 19.41 17.80 -26.35
N ARG A 209 19.15 16.53 -26.69
CA ARG A 209 19.75 15.38 -26.02
C ARG A 209 21.25 15.37 -26.18
N ARG A 210 21.94 15.17 -25.06
CA ARG A 210 23.38 14.93 -25.11
C ARG A 210 23.63 13.56 -25.73
N ARG A 211 24.48 13.53 -26.76
CA ARG A 211 24.98 12.26 -27.30
C ARG A 211 25.78 11.57 -26.20
N ALA A 212 25.37 10.37 -25.83
CA ALA A 212 26.16 9.55 -24.96
C ALA A 212 27.42 9.08 -25.71
N THR A 213 28.57 9.19 -25.08
CA THR A 213 29.82 8.58 -25.53
C THR A 213 29.97 7.17 -24.96
N HIS A 214 29.22 6.84 -23.91
CA HIS A 214 29.19 5.54 -23.27
C HIS A 214 27.77 4.96 -23.23
N THR A 215 27.61 3.69 -23.58
CA THR A 215 26.35 2.94 -23.45
C THR A 215 26.49 1.92 -22.34
N SER A 216 25.58 1.98 -21.37
CA SER A 216 25.49 0.98 -20.30
C SER A 216 25.25 -0.42 -20.86
N ASN A 217 26.05 -1.39 -20.43
CA ASN A 217 25.92 -2.80 -20.80
C ASN A 217 25.28 -3.57 -19.64
N PRO A 218 23.95 -3.67 -19.55
CA PRO A 218 23.31 -4.43 -18.48
C PRO A 218 23.75 -5.89 -18.56
N LYS A 219 23.96 -6.52 -17.39
CA LYS A 219 24.18 -7.97 -17.33
C LYS A 219 22.97 -8.64 -17.98
N PHE A 220 23.24 -9.46 -18.99
CA PHE A 220 22.17 -10.23 -19.63
C PHE A 220 21.61 -11.20 -18.61
N ILE A 221 20.44 -10.88 -18.08
CA ILE A 221 19.63 -11.82 -17.34
C ILE A 221 18.86 -12.58 -18.42
N PRO A 222 19.15 -13.88 -18.63
CA PRO A 222 18.31 -14.68 -19.51
C PRO A 222 16.91 -14.52 -18.98
N LYS A 223 16.03 -13.86 -19.76
CA LYS A 223 14.61 -13.91 -19.48
C LYS A 223 14.35 -15.41 -19.31
N PRO A 224 13.86 -15.88 -18.14
CA PRO A 224 13.61 -17.30 -17.95
C PRO A 224 12.83 -17.68 -19.18
N SER A 225 13.46 -18.47 -20.05
CA SER A 225 12.84 -18.86 -21.31
C SER A 225 11.52 -19.38 -20.82
N VAL A 226 10.42 -18.70 -21.16
CA VAL A 226 9.08 -19.16 -20.84
C VAL A 226 9.03 -20.41 -21.67
N ALA A 227 9.54 -21.50 -21.09
CA ALA A 227 10.06 -22.64 -21.80
C ALA A 227 8.84 -23.15 -22.49
N SER A 228 8.73 -22.86 -23.79
CA SER A 228 7.48 -22.71 -24.51
C SER A 228 6.53 -23.79 -24.03
N SER A 229 5.70 -23.44 -23.05
CA SER A 229 4.91 -24.41 -22.31
C SER A 229 3.64 -24.58 -23.12
N HIS A 230 3.84 -24.88 -24.40
CA HIS A 230 2.95 -25.77 -25.10
C HIS A 230 3.19 -27.15 -24.48
N PRO A 231 2.32 -27.64 -23.58
CA PRO A 231 2.11 -29.06 -23.58
C PRO A 231 1.62 -29.37 -24.99
N ILE A 232 2.45 -30.05 -25.77
CA ILE A 232 2.04 -30.54 -27.08
C ILE A 232 0.76 -31.37 -26.91
N PHE A 233 0.55 -32.03 -25.76
CA PHE A 233 -0.77 -32.42 -25.24
C PHE A 233 -0.68 -32.48 -23.69
N PRO A 234 -1.73 -32.13 -22.93
CA PRO A 234 -1.78 -32.44 -21.50
C PRO A 234 -1.60 -33.95 -21.30
N ALA A 235 -0.93 -34.35 -20.22
CA ALA A 235 -0.75 -35.78 -19.96
C ALA A 235 -2.14 -36.45 -19.84
N LEU A 236 -2.30 -37.68 -20.33
CA LEU A 236 -3.59 -38.38 -20.26
C LEU A 236 -4.15 -38.41 -18.82
N SER A 237 -3.27 -38.48 -17.82
CA SER A 237 -3.65 -38.41 -16.40
C SER A 237 -4.27 -37.07 -15.98
N GLU A 238 -3.93 -35.96 -16.64
CA GLU A 238 -4.51 -34.64 -16.36
C GLU A 238 -5.91 -34.52 -16.96
N LEU A 239 -6.12 -35.09 -18.17
CA LEU A 239 -7.43 -35.11 -18.83
C LEU A 239 -8.46 -35.98 -18.09
N LEU A 240 -8.02 -37.03 -17.41
CA LEU A 240 -8.90 -37.95 -16.67
C LEU A 240 -9.21 -37.48 -15.25
N LEU A 241 -8.44 -36.54 -14.70
CA LEU A 241 -8.56 -36.18 -13.30
C LEU A 241 -9.82 -35.37 -12.99
N GLU A 242 -10.20 -34.42 -13.85
CA GLU A 242 -11.44 -33.67 -13.68
C GLU A 242 -12.68 -34.58 -13.74
N PRO A 243 -12.86 -35.46 -14.75
CA PRO A 243 -13.94 -36.45 -14.75
C PRO A 243 -13.93 -37.37 -13.52
N ALA A 244 -12.74 -37.79 -13.05
CA ALA A 244 -12.61 -38.62 -11.86
C ALA A 244 -13.09 -37.89 -10.60
N VAL A 245 -12.70 -36.61 -10.42
CA VAL A 245 -13.20 -35.76 -9.33
C VAL A 245 -14.72 -35.66 -9.41
N LEU A 246 -15.28 -35.32 -10.57
CA LEU A 246 -16.74 -35.21 -10.72
C LEU A 246 -17.48 -36.52 -10.43
N TYR A 247 -16.93 -37.65 -10.86
CA TYR A 247 -17.50 -38.98 -10.61
C TYR A 247 -17.47 -39.33 -9.12
N SER A 248 -16.32 -39.18 -8.45
CA SER A 248 -16.16 -39.42 -7.01
C SER A 248 -17.10 -38.56 -6.17
N LEU A 249 -17.30 -37.30 -6.54
CA LEU A 249 -18.24 -36.41 -5.85
C LEU A 249 -19.70 -36.83 -6.01
N LYS A 250 -20.04 -37.42 -7.16
CA LYS A 250 -21.38 -37.95 -7.45
C LYS A 250 -21.66 -39.25 -6.70
N THR A 251 -20.66 -40.12 -6.56
CA THR A 251 -20.78 -41.38 -5.82
C THR A 251 -20.59 -41.21 -4.32
N GLY A 252 -19.95 -40.12 -3.88
CA GLY A 252 -19.54 -39.91 -2.49
C GLY A 252 -18.30 -40.70 -2.08
N ASP A 253 -17.59 -41.30 -3.03
CA ASP A 253 -16.38 -42.09 -2.80
C ASP A 253 -15.15 -41.31 -3.28
N THR A 254 -14.44 -40.70 -2.33
CA THR A 254 -13.27 -39.84 -2.58
C THR A 254 -11.94 -40.53 -2.25
N TYR A 255 -11.96 -41.80 -1.81
CA TYR A 255 -10.80 -42.49 -1.26
C TYR A 255 -9.63 -42.55 -2.26
N ASP A 256 -9.89 -42.96 -3.50
CA ASP A 256 -8.85 -43.07 -4.53
C ASP A 256 -8.24 -41.72 -4.90
N LEU A 257 -9.03 -40.64 -4.85
CA LEU A 257 -8.54 -39.28 -5.13
C LEU A 257 -7.67 -38.75 -4.00
N GLU A 258 -8.00 -39.08 -2.75
CA GLU A 258 -7.21 -38.68 -1.59
C GLU A 258 -5.77 -39.25 -1.65
N LEU A 259 -5.61 -40.47 -2.16
CA LEU A 259 -4.29 -41.07 -2.40
C LEU A 259 -3.46 -40.32 -3.45
N LEU A 260 -4.11 -39.60 -4.37
CA LEU A 260 -3.44 -38.84 -5.43
C LEU A 260 -3.07 -37.41 -5.01
N ILE A 261 -3.61 -36.91 -3.89
CA ILE A 261 -3.43 -35.51 -3.46
C ILE A 261 -1.95 -35.10 -3.45
N PRO A 262 -1.00 -35.79 -2.76
CA PRO A 262 0.38 -35.33 -2.65
C PRO A 262 1.10 -35.07 -4.00
N GLY A 263 0.65 -35.70 -5.09
CA GLY A 263 1.20 -35.50 -6.44
C GLY A 263 0.33 -34.69 -7.39
N LYS A 264 -0.94 -34.44 -7.05
CA LYS A 264 -1.96 -33.85 -7.94
C LYS A 264 -2.79 -32.74 -7.28
N THR A 265 -2.36 -32.20 -6.14
CA THR A 265 -3.06 -31.14 -5.38
C THR A 265 -3.55 -30.01 -6.27
N VAL A 266 -2.69 -29.47 -7.16
CA VAL A 266 -3.02 -28.32 -8.01
C VAL A 266 -4.17 -28.64 -8.98
N GLN A 267 -4.12 -29.80 -9.63
CA GLN A 267 -5.12 -30.20 -10.62
C GLN A 267 -6.44 -30.60 -9.95
N ILE A 268 -6.40 -31.32 -8.82
CA ILE A 268 -7.60 -31.64 -8.03
C ILE A 268 -8.25 -30.34 -7.52
N LYS A 269 -7.44 -29.40 -6.99
CA LYS A 269 -7.91 -28.08 -6.56
C LYS A 269 -8.62 -27.35 -7.70
N ALA A 270 -8.02 -27.30 -8.89
CA ALA A 270 -8.61 -26.66 -10.05
C ALA A 270 -9.97 -27.28 -10.44
N ALA A 271 -10.07 -28.62 -10.45
CA ALA A 271 -11.34 -29.32 -10.72
C ALA A 271 -12.40 -29.01 -9.65
N LEU A 272 -12.02 -28.94 -8.36
CA LEU A 272 -12.91 -28.57 -7.28
C LEU A 272 -13.35 -27.08 -7.35
N CYS A 273 -12.46 -26.17 -7.75
CA CYS A 273 -12.77 -24.75 -7.96
C CYS A 273 -13.82 -24.53 -9.06
N ALA A 274 -13.86 -25.40 -10.08
CA ALA A 274 -14.80 -25.29 -11.19
C ALA A 274 -16.26 -25.57 -10.77
N LEU A 275 -16.49 -26.09 -9.56
CA LEU A 275 -17.82 -26.43 -9.05
C LEU A 275 -18.52 -25.18 -8.51
N SER A 276 -19.70 -24.87 -9.07
CA SER A 276 -20.55 -23.76 -8.61
C SER A 276 -22.03 -24.12 -8.76
N PRO A 277 -22.80 -24.27 -7.66
CA PRO A 277 -22.37 -24.17 -6.26
C PRO A 277 -21.48 -25.35 -5.83
N PHE A 278 -20.73 -25.18 -4.73
CA PHE A 278 -19.85 -26.24 -4.22
C PHE A 278 -20.66 -27.36 -3.51
N PRO A 279 -20.53 -28.63 -3.92
CA PRO A 279 -21.33 -29.73 -3.36
C PRO A 279 -20.87 -30.13 -1.95
N GLU A 280 -21.81 -30.41 -1.05
CA GLU A 280 -21.50 -30.87 0.32
C GLU A 280 -20.72 -32.18 0.35
N THR A 281 -20.99 -33.09 -0.60
CA THR A 281 -20.27 -34.37 -0.73
C THR A 281 -18.79 -34.19 -1.04
N GLY A 282 -18.37 -33.02 -1.54
CA GLY A 282 -16.98 -32.72 -1.85
C GLY A 282 -16.17 -32.07 -0.74
N LEU A 283 -16.80 -31.71 0.38
CA LEU A 283 -16.09 -31.10 1.50
C LEU A 283 -14.95 -31.98 2.05
N PRO A 284 -15.11 -33.30 2.26
CA PRO A 284 -14.01 -34.13 2.78
C PRO A 284 -12.77 -34.11 1.89
N LEU A 285 -12.95 -34.32 0.58
CA LEU A 285 -11.86 -34.26 -0.39
C LEU A 285 -11.21 -32.87 -0.44
N PHE A 286 -12.03 -31.82 -0.38
CA PHE A 286 -11.54 -30.44 -0.34
C PHE A 286 -10.69 -30.16 0.90
N LEU A 287 -11.13 -30.59 2.08
CA LEU A 287 -10.36 -30.46 3.32
C LEU A 287 -8.99 -31.15 3.21
N SER A 288 -8.96 -32.35 2.62
CA SER A 288 -7.70 -33.09 2.37
C SER A 288 -6.76 -32.33 1.44
N VAL A 289 -7.28 -31.73 0.35
CA VAL A 289 -6.49 -30.90 -0.59
C VAL A 289 -5.92 -29.67 0.10
N VAL A 290 -6.75 -28.96 0.87
CA VAL A 290 -6.34 -27.76 1.62
C VAL A 290 -5.31 -28.12 2.70
N GLN A 291 -5.49 -29.24 3.38
CA GLN A 291 -4.55 -29.70 4.40
C GLN A 291 -3.17 -30.01 3.80
N GLU A 292 -3.12 -30.58 2.60
CA GLU A 292 -1.85 -30.76 1.88
C GLU A 292 -1.20 -29.42 1.51
N GLU A 293 -1.98 -28.45 0.99
CA GLU A 293 -1.44 -27.12 0.68
C GLU A 293 -0.88 -26.40 1.91
N LEU A 294 -1.55 -26.53 3.07
CA LEU A 294 -1.12 -25.91 4.33
C LEU A 294 0.22 -26.46 4.82
N LYS A 295 0.57 -27.73 4.52
CA LYS A 295 1.90 -28.27 4.84
C LYS A 295 3.02 -27.48 4.17
N HIS A 296 2.77 -26.87 3.01
CA HIS A 296 3.75 -26.10 2.24
C HIS A 296 3.62 -24.59 2.46
N LYS A 297 2.39 -24.07 2.59
CA LYS A 297 2.10 -22.64 2.71
C LYS A 297 2.05 -22.13 4.16
N GLY A 298 2.12 -23.01 5.15
CA GLY A 298 2.11 -22.67 6.56
C GLY A 298 0.73 -22.28 7.07
N ASN A 299 0.57 -21.04 7.56
CA ASN A 299 -0.65 -20.56 8.22
C ASN A 299 -1.61 -19.80 7.28
N ILE A 300 -1.49 -20.02 5.96
CA ILE A 300 -2.25 -19.34 4.91
C ILE A 300 -3.29 -20.29 4.32
N LEU A 301 -4.57 -20.02 4.58
CA LEU A 301 -5.70 -20.75 4.03
C LEU A 301 -6.18 -20.05 2.75
N ASP A 302 -5.84 -20.64 1.62
CA ASP A 302 -6.11 -20.10 0.29
C ASP A 302 -7.36 -20.75 -0.34
N LEU A 303 -8.49 -20.04 -0.25
CA LEU A 303 -9.81 -20.45 -0.75
C LEU A 303 -10.18 -19.68 -2.03
N THR A 304 -9.18 -19.21 -2.77
CA THR A 304 -9.37 -18.45 -4.00
C THR A 304 -10.19 -19.25 -5.03
N GLY A 305 -11.23 -18.64 -5.60
CA GLY A 305 -12.08 -19.23 -6.64
C GLY A 305 -13.18 -20.19 -6.17
N PHE A 306 -13.23 -20.61 -4.90
CA PHE A 306 -14.19 -21.61 -4.45
C PHE A 306 -15.59 -21.06 -4.17
N SER A 307 -16.62 -21.70 -4.73
CA SER A 307 -18.04 -21.33 -4.53
C SER A 307 -18.68 -21.91 -3.27
N LEU A 308 -18.04 -21.73 -2.11
CA LEU A 308 -18.53 -22.20 -0.81
C LEU A 308 -19.72 -21.36 -0.33
N SER A 309 -20.74 -21.99 0.25
CA SER A 309 -21.77 -21.27 1.02
C SER A 309 -21.21 -20.72 2.35
N PRO A 310 -21.88 -19.78 3.04
CA PRO A 310 -21.43 -19.27 4.33
C PRO A 310 -21.25 -20.36 5.39
N LYS A 311 -22.11 -21.39 5.39
CA LYS A 311 -22.03 -22.53 6.32
C LYS A 311 -20.83 -23.43 6.01
N GLN A 312 -20.60 -23.72 4.74
CA GLN A 312 -19.45 -24.50 4.30
C GLN A 312 -18.14 -23.77 4.61
N LEU A 313 -18.07 -22.46 4.33
CA LEU A 313 -16.92 -21.63 4.67
C LEU A 313 -16.62 -21.67 6.17
N ALA A 314 -17.65 -21.52 7.02
CA ALA A 314 -17.50 -21.64 8.46
C ALA A 314 -16.98 -23.04 8.86
N SER A 315 -17.54 -24.11 8.30
CA SER A 315 -17.12 -25.48 8.57
C SER A 315 -15.65 -25.70 8.20
N VAL A 316 -15.25 -25.31 6.98
CA VAL A 316 -13.88 -25.47 6.48
C VAL A 316 -12.90 -24.72 7.36
N VAL A 317 -13.20 -23.48 7.72
CA VAL A 317 -12.28 -22.64 8.48
C VAL A 317 -12.14 -23.13 9.93
N ALA A 318 -13.16 -23.78 10.48
CA ALA A 318 -13.12 -24.39 11.82
C ALA A 318 -12.11 -25.56 11.90
N GLU A 319 -11.92 -26.31 10.81
CA GLU A 319 -10.97 -27.43 10.73
C GLU A 319 -9.50 -26.98 10.79
N PHE A 320 -9.23 -25.69 10.55
CA PHE A 320 -7.86 -25.15 10.51
C PHE A 320 -7.65 -24.06 11.58
N PRO A 321 -7.57 -24.43 12.88
CA PRO A 321 -7.49 -23.47 13.98
C PRO A 321 -6.21 -22.61 13.96
N ASN A 322 -5.11 -23.13 13.41
CA ASN A 322 -3.82 -22.43 13.39
C ASN A 322 -3.66 -21.42 12.24
N THR A 323 -4.57 -21.42 11.28
CA THR A 323 -4.57 -20.46 10.17
C THR A 323 -4.72 -19.03 10.71
N ARG A 324 -3.93 -18.10 10.19
CA ARG A 324 -4.00 -16.68 10.53
C ARG A 324 -4.31 -15.80 9.33
N THR A 325 -4.00 -16.27 8.12
CA THR A 325 -4.31 -15.58 6.86
C THR A 325 -5.36 -16.36 6.10
N VAL A 326 -6.45 -15.71 5.70
CA VAL A 326 -7.51 -16.31 4.87
C VAL A 326 -7.63 -15.51 3.59
N ILE A 327 -7.53 -16.18 2.45
CA ILE A 327 -7.66 -15.58 1.12
C ILE A 327 -8.97 -16.05 0.50
N LEU A 328 -9.90 -15.12 0.26
CA LEU A 328 -11.18 -15.36 -0.41
C LEU A 328 -11.25 -14.68 -1.78
N SER A 329 -10.10 -14.28 -2.33
CA SER A 329 -10.02 -13.51 -3.58
C SER A 329 -10.57 -14.29 -4.79
N HIS A 330 -10.94 -13.57 -5.85
CA HIS A 330 -11.44 -14.13 -7.12
C HIS A 330 -12.66 -15.06 -6.96
N SER A 331 -13.50 -14.76 -5.98
CA SER A 331 -14.69 -15.52 -5.63
C SER A 331 -15.91 -14.59 -5.66
N PRO A 332 -16.53 -14.35 -6.83
CA PRO A 332 -17.60 -13.35 -7.00
C PRO A 332 -18.86 -13.63 -6.15
N GLN A 333 -19.06 -14.88 -5.73
CA GLN A 333 -20.11 -15.32 -4.80
C GLN A 333 -19.88 -14.89 -3.35
N VAL A 334 -18.65 -14.51 -2.97
CA VAL A 334 -18.34 -14.08 -1.61
C VAL A 334 -19.06 -12.76 -1.32
N SER A 335 -19.90 -12.80 -0.29
CA SER A 335 -20.79 -11.71 0.14
C SER A 335 -20.50 -11.28 1.58
N SER A 336 -21.22 -10.27 2.07
CA SER A 336 -21.13 -9.84 3.47
C SER A 336 -21.48 -10.94 4.48
N GLU A 337 -22.38 -11.87 4.11
CA GLU A 337 -22.72 -13.04 4.94
C GLU A 337 -21.54 -14.00 5.12
N HIS A 338 -20.72 -14.16 4.07
CA HIS A 338 -19.51 -14.98 4.13
C HIS A 338 -18.49 -14.38 5.10
N VAL A 339 -18.27 -13.06 5.05
CA VAL A 339 -17.36 -12.38 5.99
C VAL A 339 -17.88 -12.48 7.42
N ARG A 340 -19.19 -12.30 7.65
CA ARG A 340 -19.78 -12.48 8.99
C ARG A 340 -19.63 -13.91 9.49
N ALA A 341 -19.94 -14.90 8.67
CA ALA A 341 -19.79 -16.31 9.03
C ALA A 341 -18.33 -16.66 9.36
N LEU A 342 -17.40 -16.24 8.49
CA LEU A 342 -15.96 -16.42 8.68
C LEU A 342 -15.47 -15.83 10.00
N LEU A 343 -15.73 -14.54 10.24
CA LEU A 343 -15.22 -13.83 11.41
C LEU A 343 -15.94 -14.22 12.71
N SER A 344 -17.17 -14.75 12.63
CA SER A 344 -17.87 -15.32 13.78
C SER A 344 -17.26 -16.66 14.19
N THR A 345 -16.95 -17.51 13.22
CA THR A 345 -16.37 -18.84 13.48
C THR A 345 -14.90 -18.75 13.86
N LYS A 346 -14.14 -17.87 13.19
CA LYS A 346 -12.71 -17.70 13.39
C LYS A 346 -12.38 -16.21 13.54
N PRO A 347 -12.59 -15.65 14.74
CA PRO A 347 -12.30 -14.24 14.99
C PRO A 347 -10.79 -13.96 15.05
N GLU A 348 -9.95 -14.98 15.11
CA GLU A 348 -8.49 -14.90 15.28
C GLU A 348 -7.69 -14.73 13.99
N ILE A 349 -8.33 -14.27 12.91
CA ILE A 349 -7.69 -14.04 11.62
C ILE A 349 -6.88 -12.74 11.69
N ASP A 350 -5.58 -12.84 11.42
CA ASP A 350 -4.72 -11.66 11.33
C ASP A 350 -4.95 -10.92 10.01
N ARG A 351 -5.07 -11.65 8.90
CA ARG A 351 -5.18 -11.08 7.55
C ARG A 351 -6.31 -11.74 6.74
N LEU A 352 -7.18 -10.90 6.17
CA LEU A 352 -8.27 -11.31 5.29
C LEU A 352 -8.15 -10.65 3.92
N GLU A 353 -8.12 -11.44 2.84
CA GLU A 353 -8.06 -10.92 1.46
C GLU A 353 -9.38 -11.09 0.72
N LEU A 354 -9.87 -9.98 0.14
CA LEU A 354 -11.18 -9.84 -0.49
C LEU A 354 -11.06 -9.16 -1.86
N LEU A 355 -10.09 -9.58 -2.67
CA LEU A 355 -9.87 -9.03 -4.01
C LEU A 355 -10.80 -9.70 -5.02
N ASP A 356 -11.41 -8.93 -5.93
CA ASP A 356 -12.29 -9.48 -6.99
C ASP A 356 -13.40 -10.41 -6.45
N THR A 357 -14.08 -9.94 -5.40
CA THR A 357 -15.20 -10.66 -4.75
C THR A 357 -16.54 -9.94 -4.98
N GLY A 358 -17.65 -10.54 -4.56
CA GLY A 358 -18.97 -9.88 -4.56
C GLY A 358 -19.10 -8.77 -3.50
N ILE A 359 -18.08 -8.53 -2.68
CA ILE A 359 -18.06 -7.46 -1.70
C ILE A 359 -17.62 -6.17 -2.39
N THR A 360 -18.58 -5.26 -2.59
CA THR A 360 -18.32 -3.94 -3.16
C THR A 360 -17.72 -2.98 -2.12
N ASP A 361 -17.17 -1.86 -2.59
CA ASP A 361 -16.76 -0.72 -1.75
C ASP A 361 -17.86 -0.31 -0.75
N ASP A 362 -19.10 -0.19 -1.21
CA ASP A 362 -20.23 0.25 -0.38
C ASP A 362 -20.64 -0.85 0.62
N THR A 363 -20.56 -2.11 0.22
CA THR A 363 -20.82 -3.26 1.09
C THR A 363 -19.81 -3.32 2.24
N LEU A 364 -18.51 -3.20 1.95
CA LEU A 364 -17.48 -3.20 2.99
C LEU A 364 -17.57 -1.94 3.87
N ALA A 365 -17.84 -0.77 3.29
CA ALA A 365 -18.05 0.45 4.06
C ALA A 365 -19.21 0.30 5.04
N SER A 366 -20.33 -0.29 4.60
CA SER A 366 -21.50 -0.57 5.45
C SER A 366 -21.16 -1.57 6.56
N LEU A 367 -20.40 -2.63 6.26
CA LEU A 367 -19.93 -3.58 7.28
C LEU A 367 -19.05 -2.90 8.35
N LEU A 368 -18.10 -2.05 7.95
CA LEU A 368 -17.24 -1.32 8.87
C LEU A 368 -18.02 -0.31 9.73
N GLN A 369 -19.11 0.23 9.19
CA GLN A 369 -19.96 1.19 9.87
C GLN A 369 -20.94 0.52 10.84
N ASP A 370 -21.66 -0.49 10.36
CA ASP A 370 -22.80 -1.10 11.05
C ASP A 370 -22.37 -2.25 11.97
N HIS A 371 -21.26 -2.92 11.65
CA HIS A 371 -20.73 -4.07 12.37
C HIS A 371 -19.23 -3.96 12.68
N PRO A 372 -18.74 -2.86 13.28
CA PRO A 372 -17.31 -2.71 13.59
C PRO A 372 -16.78 -3.79 14.55
N GLU A 373 -17.66 -4.44 15.33
CA GLU A 373 -17.30 -5.47 16.31
C GLU A 373 -16.68 -6.73 15.70
N ILE A 374 -17.08 -7.14 14.49
CA ILE A 374 -16.57 -8.36 13.86
C ILE A 374 -15.10 -8.22 13.43
N PHE A 375 -14.62 -6.98 13.28
CA PHE A 375 -13.26 -6.65 12.84
C PHE A 375 -12.29 -6.37 14.00
N LYS A 376 -12.74 -6.44 15.26
CA LYS A 376 -11.93 -6.11 16.44
C LYS A 376 -10.67 -6.97 16.61
N ARG A 377 -10.65 -8.12 15.96
CA ARG A 377 -9.55 -9.09 16.02
C ARG A 377 -8.83 -9.31 14.69
N VAL A 378 -9.24 -8.57 13.66
CA VAL A 378 -8.61 -8.60 12.34
C VAL A 378 -7.58 -7.48 12.26
N SER A 379 -6.33 -7.82 11.97
CA SER A 379 -5.24 -6.84 11.85
C SER A 379 -5.24 -6.16 10.49
N ASP A 380 -5.52 -6.93 9.45
CA ASP A 380 -5.36 -6.54 8.07
C ASP A 380 -6.52 -7.02 7.20
N ILE A 381 -7.09 -6.12 6.42
CA ILE A 381 -8.03 -6.46 5.34
C ILE A 381 -7.47 -5.90 4.05
N ILE A 382 -7.39 -6.76 3.05
CA ILE A 382 -6.99 -6.41 1.69
C ILE A 382 -8.24 -6.30 0.84
N HIS A 383 -8.60 -5.07 0.49
CA HIS A 383 -9.78 -4.74 -0.30
C HIS A 383 -9.58 -3.41 -1.05
N PRO A 384 -10.08 -3.25 -2.29
CA PRO A 384 -9.92 -2.02 -3.08
C PRO A 384 -10.30 -0.74 -2.34
N LEU A 385 -11.45 -0.69 -1.65
CA LEU A 385 -11.85 0.42 -0.77
C LEU A 385 -10.71 0.95 0.14
N LEU A 386 -9.93 0.06 0.75
CA LEU A 386 -8.93 0.40 1.78
C LEU A 386 -7.60 0.90 1.19
N VAL A 387 -7.46 0.85 -0.14
CA VAL A 387 -6.31 1.40 -0.90
C VAL A 387 -6.74 2.47 -1.92
N SER A 388 -8.01 2.51 -2.34
CA SER A 388 -8.61 3.51 -3.27
C SER A 388 -8.81 4.85 -2.60
N THR A 389 -8.71 6.01 -3.26
CA THR A 389 -8.78 7.37 -2.63
C THR A 389 -10.07 7.72 -1.86
N LYS A 390 -11.10 6.86 -1.91
CA LYS A 390 -12.38 7.04 -1.20
C LYS A 390 -12.21 6.92 0.31
N ARG A 391 -13.10 7.57 1.07
CA ARG A 391 -13.07 7.58 2.54
C ARG A 391 -14.35 6.97 3.08
N PRO A 392 -14.33 5.69 3.51
CA PRO A 392 -15.47 5.16 4.23
C PRO A 392 -15.58 5.87 5.59
N ALA A 393 -16.79 6.18 6.00
CA ALA A 393 -17.03 6.49 7.40
C ALA A 393 -16.81 5.20 8.20
N ASN A 394 -15.95 5.26 9.23
CA ASN A 394 -15.69 4.10 10.07
C ASN A 394 -15.63 4.56 11.53
N PRO A 395 -16.68 4.29 12.33
CA PRO A 395 -16.71 4.67 13.73
C PRO A 395 -15.63 3.97 14.57
N GLY A 396 -15.17 2.80 14.12
CA GLY A 396 -14.15 1.98 14.76
C GLY A 396 -12.72 2.28 14.33
N ALA A 397 -12.47 3.30 13.49
CA ALA A 397 -11.14 3.64 13.02
C ALA A 397 -10.20 4.09 14.15
N PHE A 398 -8.90 3.84 13.97
CA PHE A 398 -7.85 4.36 14.83
C PHE A 398 -7.20 5.57 14.17
N HIS A 399 -7.05 6.66 14.92
CA HIS A 399 -6.49 7.92 14.44
C HIS A 399 -5.11 8.19 15.06
N VAL A 400 -4.26 8.90 14.33
CA VAL A 400 -2.99 9.42 14.83
C VAL A 400 -2.88 10.89 14.50
N PHE A 401 -2.62 11.69 15.54
CA PHE A 401 -2.25 13.09 15.42
C PHE A 401 -0.85 13.25 16.00
N ALA A 402 0.09 13.68 15.18
CA ALA A 402 1.40 14.08 15.64
C ALA A 402 1.62 15.55 15.30
N SER A 403 2.36 16.28 16.12
CA SER A 403 2.65 17.69 15.88
C SER A 403 3.94 18.11 16.55
N LEU A 404 4.56 19.18 16.05
CA LEU A 404 5.56 19.93 16.78
C LEU A 404 4.88 20.85 17.80
N GLU A 405 5.46 21.00 18.97
CA GLU A 405 4.99 21.99 19.92
C GLU A 405 5.05 23.41 19.34
N GLY A 406 3.99 24.18 19.60
CA GLY A 406 3.79 25.50 19.01
C GLY A 406 3.29 25.47 17.55
N SER A 407 3.25 24.31 16.89
CA SER A 407 2.62 24.17 15.58
C SER A 407 1.11 24.05 15.73
N TYR A 408 0.37 24.82 14.93
CA TYR A 408 -1.08 24.71 14.88
C TYR A 408 -1.48 23.43 14.14
N ILE A 409 -1.98 22.44 14.87
CA ILE A 409 -2.61 21.20 14.32
C ILE A 409 -3.85 21.51 13.44
N MET A 410 -4.22 22.78 13.25
CA MET A 410 -5.51 23.18 12.69
C MET A 410 -5.69 22.90 11.18
N THR A 411 -4.63 22.56 10.44
CA THR A 411 -4.71 22.43 8.97
C THR A 411 -4.73 20.98 8.49
N THR A 412 -4.06 20.07 9.17
CA THR A 412 -3.86 18.68 8.75
C THR A 412 -4.75 17.76 9.60
N GLY A 413 -5.75 17.14 8.98
CA GLY A 413 -6.55 16.13 9.70
C GLY A 413 -5.68 14.95 10.14
N GLY A 414 -6.14 14.20 11.14
CA GLY A 414 -5.39 13.05 11.68
C GLY A 414 -5.31 11.91 10.66
N ILE A 415 -4.25 11.11 10.72
CA ILE A 415 -4.11 9.93 9.85
C ILE A 415 -4.87 8.77 10.49
N ALA A 416 -5.71 8.08 9.73
CA ALA A 416 -6.58 7.04 10.23
C ALA A 416 -6.41 5.72 9.47
N ILE A 417 -6.61 4.61 10.18
CA ILE A 417 -6.77 3.27 9.63
C ILE A 417 -8.09 2.65 10.07
N SER A 418 -8.72 1.91 9.16
CA SER A 418 -10.08 1.39 9.36
C SER A 418 -10.11 0.12 10.20
N VAL A 419 -9.15 -0.78 9.98
CA VAL A 419 -9.08 -2.09 10.62
C VAL A 419 -7.74 -2.20 11.29
N TRP A 420 -7.75 -2.62 12.56
CA TRP A 420 -6.58 -2.58 13.41
C TRP A 420 -6.76 -3.44 14.65
N THR A 421 -5.62 -3.91 15.15
CA THR A 421 -5.48 -4.62 16.42
C THR A 421 -4.51 -3.85 17.33
N PRO A 422 -4.61 -4.02 18.66
CA PRO A 422 -3.73 -3.32 19.59
C PRO A 422 -2.25 -3.58 19.32
N VAL A 423 -1.87 -4.83 18.99
CA VAL A 423 -0.48 -5.16 18.64
C VAL A 423 0.01 -4.38 17.42
N LYS A 424 -0.82 -4.26 16.37
CA LYS A 424 -0.48 -3.54 15.15
C LYS A 424 -0.29 -2.05 15.42
N ILE A 425 -1.19 -1.46 16.20
CA ILE A 425 -1.09 -0.05 16.59
C ILE A 425 0.18 0.22 17.38
N VAL A 426 0.48 -0.59 18.39
CA VAL A 426 1.67 -0.38 19.23
C VAL A 426 2.95 -0.57 18.43
N GLN A 427 3.04 -1.60 17.58
CA GLN A 427 4.17 -1.80 16.68
C GLN A 427 4.37 -0.62 15.73
N ASN A 428 3.30 -0.18 15.05
CA ASN A 428 3.38 0.90 14.07
C ASN A 428 3.71 2.25 14.73
N ILE A 429 3.22 2.49 15.94
CA ILE A 429 3.59 3.69 16.71
C ILE A 429 5.06 3.62 17.15
N PHE A 430 5.49 2.48 17.68
CA PHE A 430 6.90 2.25 18.04
C PHE A 430 7.83 2.53 16.86
N ASP A 431 7.50 1.97 15.69
CA ASP A 431 8.29 2.09 14.46
C ASP A 431 8.53 3.56 14.07
N PHE A 432 7.50 4.41 14.09
CA PHE A 432 7.70 5.82 13.75
C PHE A 432 8.35 6.62 14.88
N LEU A 433 8.05 6.31 16.15
CA LEU A 433 8.69 6.97 17.28
C LEU A 433 10.19 6.65 17.33
N ALA A 434 10.59 5.44 16.98
CA ALA A 434 11.99 5.01 16.95
C ALA A 434 12.79 5.84 15.95
N VAL A 435 12.20 6.17 14.81
CA VAL A 435 12.78 7.09 13.85
C VAL A 435 12.87 8.50 14.43
N LEU A 436 11.80 9.03 14.99
CA LEU A 436 11.82 10.38 15.58
C LEU A 436 12.84 10.52 16.72
N ALA A 437 13.01 9.50 17.55
CA ALA A 437 13.99 9.47 18.63
C ALA A 437 15.44 9.40 18.12
N GLY A 438 15.65 8.77 16.96
CA GLY A 438 16.96 8.61 16.36
C GLY A 438 17.38 9.74 15.43
N LEU A 439 16.50 10.71 15.14
CA LEU A 439 16.86 11.93 14.43
C LEU A 439 17.70 12.82 15.37
N ASP A 440 18.91 13.18 14.94
CA ASP A 440 19.78 14.08 15.70
C ASP A 440 19.05 15.39 16.02
N ARG A 441 19.07 15.79 17.29
CA ARG A 441 18.38 16.99 17.79
C ARG A 441 18.77 18.29 17.07
N GLY A 442 19.89 18.29 16.34
CA GLY A 442 20.37 19.41 15.53
C GLY A 442 19.81 19.46 14.10
N VAL A 443 19.34 18.33 13.55
CA VAL A 443 18.74 18.28 12.21
C VAL A 443 17.25 18.56 12.38
N THR A 444 16.90 19.82 12.63
CA THR A 444 15.51 20.22 12.50
C THR A 444 15.10 19.99 11.05
N PRO A 445 14.04 19.19 10.79
CA PRO A 445 13.53 19.06 9.44
C PRO A 445 13.18 20.47 8.96
N THR A 446 13.92 20.96 7.97
CA THR A 446 13.88 22.36 7.49
C THR A 446 12.52 22.77 6.91
N SER A 447 11.56 21.83 6.83
CA SER A 447 10.15 22.08 6.57
C SER A 447 9.33 21.62 7.77
N GLY A 448 8.56 22.54 8.37
CA GLY A 448 7.72 22.31 9.55
C GLY A 448 6.58 21.28 9.38
N ASP A 449 6.50 20.60 8.24
CA ASP A 449 5.45 19.64 7.88
C ASP A 449 5.90 18.16 7.94
N SER A 450 7.17 17.86 8.27
CA SER A 450 7.72 16.50 8.13
C SER A 450 7.09 15.45 9.07
N ILE A 451 6.63 15.83 10.26
CA ILE A 451 6.12 14.85 11.24
C ILE A 451 4.72 14.35 10.85
N GLN A 452 3.92 15.21 10.23
CA GLN A 452 2.59 14.84 9.73
C GLN A 452 2.64 14.29 8.29
N SER A 453 3.86 14.10 7.76
CA SER A 453 4.12 13.62 6.41
C SER A 453 4.04 12.08 6.30
N MET A 454 4.57 11.56 5.19
CA MET A 454 4.61 10.14 4.82
C MET A 454 5.05 9.20 5.92
N LEU A 455 5.81 9.63 6.94
CA LEU A 455 6.25 8.79 8.06
C LEU A 455 5.07 8.07 8.75
N ILE A 456 4.11 8.81 9.29
CA ILE A 456 2.97 8.23 10.02
C ILE A 456 2.06 7.46 9.08
N GLN A 457 1.86 7.99 7.87
CA GLN A 457 1.03 7.33 6.87
C GLN A 457 1.61 5.97 6.50
N THR A 458 2.92 5.90 6.26
CA THR A 458 3.62 4.65 5.96
C THR A 458 3.59 3.72 7.16
N ALA A 459 3.90 4.23 8.35
CA ALA A 459 3.91 3.43 9.57
C ALA A 459 2.57 2.74 9.83
N LEU A 460 1.47 3.48 9.75
CA LEU A 460 0.13 2.93 9.99
C LEU A 460 -0.37 2.03 8.86
N SER A 461 0.14 2.22 7.64
CA SER A 461 -0.21 1.40 6.47
C SER A 461 0.48 0.03 6.48
N SER A 462 1.52 -0.12 7.29
CA SER A 462 2.26 -1.36 7.46
C SER A 462 1.43 -2.41 8.18
N GLY A 463 1.42 -3.63 7.65
CA GLY A 463 0.90 -4.82 8.32
C GLY A 463 1.77 -5.22 9.52
N LEU A 464 1.31 -6.21 10.27
CA LEU A 464 2.11 -6.80 11.34
C LEU A 464 3.42 -7.37 10.80
N ARG A 465 4.50 -7.15 11.55
CA ARG A 465 5.84 -7.57 11.17
C ARG A 465 6.37 -8.57 12.19
N LYS A 466 7.16 -9.52 11.72
CA LYS A 466 7.91 -10.38 12.63
C LYS A 466 9.00 -9.53 13.29
N PRO A 467 9.38 -9.81 14.55
CA PRO A 467 10.59 -9.27 15.13
C PRO A 467 11.77 -9.41 14.13
N GLU A 468 12.64 -8.41 14.06
CA GLU A 468 13.85 -8.38 13.22
C GLU A 468 13.63 -8.28 11.70
N SER A 469 12.39 -8.40 11.20
CA SER A 469 12.13 -8.15 9.77
C SER A 469 12.51 -6.72 9.39
N LEU A 470 13.17 -6.56 8.25
CA LEU A 470 13.56 -5.25 7.72
C LEU A 470 12.32 -4.45 7.36
N TRP A 471 12.43 -3.13 7.39
CA TRP A 471 11.30 -2.26 7.06
C TRP A 471 10.80 -2.45 5.63
N LYS A 472 11.71 -2.71 4.70
CA LYS A 472 11.36 -2.92 3.29
C LYS A 472 10.59 -4.22 3.02
N ASP A 473 10.68 -5.20 3.92
CA ASP A 473 10.02 -6.50 3.78
C ASP A 473 8.57 -6.49 4.26
N ARG A 474 8.07 -5.34 4.69
CA ARG A 474 6.70 -5.19 5.18
C ARG A 474 5.68 -5.38 4.07
N THR A 475 4.52 -5.91 4.47
CA THR A 475 3.31 -5.86 3.65
C THR A 475 2.55 -4.58 3.92
N VAL A 476 1.93 -4.01 2.89
CA VAL A 476 1.16 -2.77 2.95
C VAL A 476 -0.27 -3.11 2.55
N THR A 477 -1.07 -3.54 3.51
CA THR A 477 -2.42 -4.08 3.28
C THR A 477 -3.48 -2.99 3.10
N THR A 478 -3.20 -1.78 3.59
CA THR A 478 -4.09 -0.62 3.55
C THR A 478 -3.26 0.64 3.36
N VAL A 479 -3.90 1.72 2.88
CA VAL A 479 -3.29 3.05 2.88
C VAL A 479 -3.97 3.86 3.97
N ALA A 480 -3.24 4.14 5.05
CA ALA A 480 -3.66 5.06 6.10
C ALA A 480 -3.87 6.46 5.52
N ARG A 481 -4.82 7.23 6.05
CA ARG A 481 -5.19 8.51 5.43
C ARG A 481 -5.57 9.60 6.37
N ASN A 482 -5.31 10.82 5.91
CA ASN A 482 -5.87 12.01 6.51
C ASN A 482 -7.41 11.95 6.55
N CYS A 483 -7.97 11.78 7.74
CA CYS A 483 -9.38 11.82 8.04
C CYS A 483 -9.75 13.17 8.68
N GLY A 484 -10.76 13.82 8.11
CA GLY A 484 -11.18 15.15 8.55
C GLY A 484 -12.16 15.15 9.72
N VAL A 485 -12.70 13.99 10.12
CA VAL A 485 -13.78 13.92 11.11
C VAL A 485 -13.49 12.78 12.09
N LEU A 486 -13.42 13.12 13.37
CA LEU A 486 -13.44 12.14 14.47
C LEU A 486 -14.88 11.72 14.76
N THR A 487 -15.10 10.42 14.87
CA THR A 487 -16.37 9.83 15.27
C THR A 487 -16.39 9.58 16.78
N PRO A 488 -17.55 9.73 17.44
CA PRO A 488 -17.71 9.23 18.82
C PRO A 488 -17.34 7.74 18.90
N GLY A 489 -16.61 7.36 19.93
CA GLY A 489 -16.08 6.01 20.13
C GLY A 489 -14.74 5.74 19.44
N ALA A 490 -14.26 6.63 18.57
CA ALA A 490 -12.97 6.45 17.91
C ALA A 490 -11.81 6.51 18.90
N TRP A 491 -10.80 5.69 18.64
CA TRP A 491 -9.53 5.72 19.35
C TRP A 491 -8.53 6.58 18.59
N THR A 492 -7.70 7.30 19.34
CA THR A 492 -6.64 8.12 18.76
C THR A 492 -5.36 8.01 19.56
N PHE A 493 -4.23 7.99 18.87
CA PHE A 493 -2.93 8.33 19.45
C PHE A 493 -2.65 9.80 19.19
N MET A 494 -2.15 10.49 20.20
CA MET A 494 -1.75 11.89 20.10
C MET A 494 -0.30 12.01 20.52
N PHE A 495 0.50 12.71 19.73
CA PHE A 495 1.90 12.93 19.98
C PHE A 495 2.25 14.40 19.74
N THR A 496 2.92 15.01 20.70
CA THR A 496 3.47 16.36 20.57
C THR A 496 4.97 16.25 20.81
N GLN A 497 5.77 16.49 19.79
CA GLN A 497 7.22 16.53 19.92
C GLN A 497 7.64 17.88 20.50
N ALA A 498 8.53 17.85 21.48
CA ALA A 498 9.16 19.05 22.02
C ALA A 498 9.83 19.84 20.89
N ASN A 499 9.62 21.16 20.88
CA ASN A 499 10.23 22.03 19.90
C ASN A 499 11.43 22.76 20.53
N PRO A 500 12.68 22.40 20.19
CA PRO A 500 13.87 23.02 20.80
C PRO A 500 13.98 24.51 20.43
N LEU A 501 13.29 24.97 19.39
CA LEU A 501 13.28 26.36 18.94
C LEU A 501 12.14 27.19 19.56
N ALA A 502 11.32 26.62 20.45
CA ALA A 502 10.25 27.36 21.12
C ALA A 502 10.84 28.35 22.14
N THR A 503 11.13 29.57 21.69
CA THR A 503 11.80 30.64 22.47
C THR A 503 11.00 31.23 23.63
N ARG A 504 9.74 30.83 23.84
CA ARG A 504 8.89 31.37 24.93
C ARG A 504 7.97 30.31 25.53
N GLY A 505 8.42 29.70 26.64
CA GLY A 505 7.55 28.92 27.54
C GLY A 505 6.96 27.63 26.95
N GLY A 506 7.53 27.11 25.86
CA GLY A 506 7.22 25.77 25.38
C GLY A 506 7.75 24.71 26.35
N SER A 507 7.06 23.57 26.43
CA SER A 507 7.55 22.38 27.10
C SER A 507 8.87 21.94 26.45
N THR A 508 9.84 21.54 27.26
CA THR A 508 11.05 20.88 26.77
C THR A 508 10.83 19.40 26.53
N GLU A 509 9.66 18.90 26.92
CA GLU A 509 9.33 17.48 26.94
C GLU A 509 8.26 17.16 25.92
N SER A 510 8.51 16.10 25.17
CA SER A 510 7.52 15.54 24.26
C SER A 510 6.42 14.88 25.08
N ARG A 511 5.20 14.83 24.55
CA ARG A 511 4.05 14.24 25.25
C ARG A 511 3.29 13.33 24.32
N TYR A 512 2.75 12.24 24.88
CA TYR A 512 1.83 11.39 24.16
C TYR A 512 0.63 11.02 25.03
N ALA A 513 -0.46 10.62 24.36
CA ALA A 513 -1.59 10.00 25.01
C ALA A 513 -2.32 9.09 24.01
N PHE A 514 -2.83 7.96 24.50
CA PHE A 514 -3.95 7.30 23.85
C PHE A 514 -5.22 7.99 24.32
N ALA A 515 -6.18 8.19 23.44
CA ALA A 515 -7.44 8.81 23.80
C ALA A 515 -8.63 8.19 23.10
N LYS A 516 -9.76 8.19 23.80
CA LYS A 516 -11.06 7.75 23.29
C LYS A 516 -12.00 8.93 23.20
N VAL A 517 -12.61 9.12 22.03
CA VAL A 517 -13.60 10.18 21.81
C VAL A 517 -14.91 9.76 22.47
N LEU A 518 -15.39 10.51 23.46
CA LEU A 518 -16.62 10.17 24.16
C LEU A 518 -17.87 10.61 23.37
N PRO A 519 -19.05 10.00 23.64
CA PRO A 519 -20.32 10.52 23.16
C PRO A 519 -20.49 12.00 23.52
N GLY A 520 -21.13 12.79 22.66
CA GLY A 520 -21.25 14.24 22.86
C GLY A 520 -20.11 15.07 22.27
N CYS A 521 -19.18 14.45 21.54
CA CYS A 521 -18.29 15.09 20.55
C CYS A 521 -17.26 16.09 21.08
N ILE A 522 -17.24 16.47 22.36
CA ILE A 522 -16.33 17.50 22.89
C ILE A 522 -15.36 16.93 23.93
N GLN A 523 -15.68 15.78 24.52
CA GLN A 523 -14.88 15.16 25.58
C GLN A 523 -14.04 14.01 25.04
N VAL A 524 -12.84 13.89 25.57
CA VAL A 524 -11.88 12.82 25.31
C VAL A 524 -11.42 12.27 26.64
N GLN A 525 -11.35 10.96 26.75
CA GLN A 525 -10.71 10.29 27.86
C GLN A 525 -9.31 9.88 27.44
N THR A 526 -8.30 10.20 28.25
CA THR A 526 -6.89 9.90 27.97
C THR A 526 -6.40 8.71 28.78
N TYR A 527 -5.46 7.98 28.20
CA TYR A 527 -4.89 6.76 28.74
C TYR A 527 -3.39 6.72 28.45
N ASP A 528 -2.62 6.17 29.39
CA ASP A 528 -1.28 5.66 29.09
C ASP A 528 -1.34 4.34 28.28
N LEU A 529 -0.18 3.77 27.91
CA LEU A 529 -0.14 2.51 27.15
C LEU A 529 -0.78 1.35 27.92
N GLY A 530 -0.51 1.20 29.22
CA GLY A 530 -1.04 0.10 30.02
C GLY A 530 -2.56 0.16 30.15
N GLN A 531 -3.08 1.35 30.45
CA GLN A 531 -4.50 1.64 30.53
C GLN A 531 -5.20 1.47 29.17
N PHE A 532 -4.56 1.90 28.07
CA PHE A 532 -5.06 1.67 26.72
C PHE A 532 -5.23 0.17 26.45
N LEU A 533 -4.21 -0.65 26.73
CA LEU A 533 -4.27 -2.10 26.52
C LEU A 533 -5.32 -2.79 27.39
N GLU A 534 -5.55 -2.30 28.61
CA GLU A 534 -6.63 -2.77 29.47
C GLU A 534 -8.01 -2.45 28.86
N GLU A 535 -8.22 -1.25 28.35
CA GLU A 535 -9.46 -0.92 27.63
C GLU A 535 -9.63 -1.72 26.34
N MET A 536 -8.53 -2.01 25.61
CA MET A 536 -8.59 -2.87 24.42
C MET A 536 -9.06 -4.28 24.77
N ARG A 537 -8.56 -4.83 25.89
CA ARG A 537 -9.00 -6.12 26.42
C ARG A 537 -10.49 -6.10 26.76
N LYS A 538 -10.98 -5.06 27.45
CA LYS A 538 -12.40 -4.89 27.79
C LYS A 538 -13.28 -4.76 26.56
N GLU A 539 -12.81 -4.09 25.51
CA GLU A 539 -13.53 -3.98 24.25
C GLU A 539 -13.55 -5.28 23.42
N GLY A 540 -12.79 -6.30 23.82
CA GLY A 540 -12.63 -7.56 23.08
C GLY A 540 -11.71 -7.45 21.86
N ARG A 541 -10.88 -6.39 21.80
CA ARG A 541 -9.89 -6.20 20.74
C ARG A 541 -8.63 -7.02 21.03
N GLY A 542 -8.07 -7.63 19.99
CA GLY A 542 -6.87 -8.45 20.10
C GLY A 542 -6.27 -8.75 18.72
N PRO A 543 -5.11 -9.41 18.63
CA PRO A 543 -4.26 -9.75 19.76
C PRO A 543 -3.64 -8.52 20.44
N LEU A 544 -3.30 -8.66 21.71
CA LEU A 544 -2.55 -7.65 22.46
C LEU A 544 -1.06 -7.76 22.13
N PRO A 545 -0.28 -6.66 22.20
CA PRO A 545 1.17 -6.72 22.00
C PRO A 545 1.84 -7.62 23.05
N SER A 546 2.98 -8.20 22.69
CA SER A 546 3.82 -8.93 23.64
C SER A 546 4.38 -7.99 24.71
N ASN A 547 4.67 -8.53 25.90
CA ASN A 547 5.30 -7.77 26.98
C ASN A 547 6.64 -7.16 26.55
N GLU A 548 7.38 -7.85 25.67
CA GLU A 548 8.63 -7.35 25.10
C GLU A 548 8.43 -6.08 24.26
N LEU A 549 7.42 -6.07 23.38
CA LEU A 549 7.10 -4.89 22.58
C LEU A 549 6.62 -3.72 23.45
N VAL A 550 5.83 -4.01 24.49
CA VAL A 550 5.39 -3.01 25.48
C VAL A 550 6.59 -2.43 26.23
N GLN A 551 7.55 -3.26 26.63
CA GLN A 551 8.77 -2.81 27.31
C GLN A 551 9.62 -1.94 26.37
N LYS A 552 9.87 -2.38 25.14
CA LYS A 552 10.60 -1.60 24.12
C LYS A 552 9.94 -0.24 23.88
N PHE A 553 8.62 -0.19 23.83
CA PHE A 553 7.88 1.07 23.71
C PHE A 553 8.14 1.99 24.91
N ASN A 554 8.03 1.48 26.13
CA ASN A 554 8.28 2.27 27.33
C ASN A 554 9.73 2.76 27.40
N ASP A 555 10.69 1.90 27.08
CA ASP A 555 12.12 2.24 27.06
C ASP A 555 12.40 3.35 26.04
N LEU A 556 11.79 3.28 24.84
CA LEU A 556 11.93 4.29 23.81
C LEU A 556 11.40 5.66 24.25
N ILE A 557 10.22 5.66 24.87
CA ILE A 557 9.58 6.87 25.42
C ILE A 557 10.46 7.50 26.51
N GLN A 558 11.03 6.68 27.40
CA GLN A 558 11.87 7.14 28.52
C GLN A 558 13.25 7.63 28.04
N SER A 559 13.88 6.93 27.10
CA SER A 559 15.27 7.18 26.69
C SER A 559 15.41 8.23 25.57
N GLY A 560 14.53 8.19 24.56
CA GLY A 560 14.76 8.91 23.30
C GLY A 560 13.98 10.20 23.16
N VAL A 561 12.78 10.25 23.73
CA VAL A 561 11.79 11.30 23.39
C VAL A 561 11.67 12.37 24.49
N GLY A 562 12.27 12.13 25.67
CA GLY A 562 12.25 13.04 26.81
C GLY A 562 10.82 13.30 27.28
N VAL A 563 10.07 12.23 27.55
CA VAL A 563 8.65 12.29 27.91
C VAL A 563 8.47 12.20 29.42
N ASP A 564 7.85 13.20 30.03
CA ASP A 564 7.34 13.09 31.40
C ASP A 564 6.02 12.31 31.42
N THR A 565 6.07 11.11 31.99
CA THR A 565 4.90 10.25 32.18
C THR A 565 4.10 10.60 33.43
N THR A 566 4.67 11.40 34.36
CA THR A 566 4.01 11.71 35.65
C THR A 566 2.93 12.77 35.53
N SER A 567 2.95 13.60 34.48
CA SER A 567 1.94 14.65 34.25
C SER A 567 0.75 14.26 33.35
N VAL A 568 0.70 13.02 32.83
CA VAL A 568 -0.35 12.54 31.90
C VAL A 568 -1.77 12.74 32.47
N ALA A 569 -1.93 12.67 33.80
CA ALA A 569 -3.23 12.88 34.46
C ALA A 569 -3.61 14.36 34.68
N LYS A 570 -2.67 15.32 34.63
CA LYS A 570 -2.92 16.72 35.02
C LYS A 570 -2.97 17.72 33.88
N ALA A 571 -2.46 17.38 32.69
CA ALA A 571 -2.52 18.27 31.54
C ALA A 571 -2.90 17.50 30.27
N VAL A 572 -4.21 17.37 30.01
CA VAL A 572 -4.70 17.27 28.63
C VAL A 572 -4.03 18.42 27.88
N PRO A 573 -3.12 18.17 26.90
CA PRO A 573 -2.39 19.24 26.26
C PRO A 573 -3.38 20.31 25.82
N GLN A 574 -3.11 21.59 26.10
CA GLN A 574 -4.04 22.66 25.68
C GLN A 574 -4.34 22.56 24.18
N THR A 575 -3.33 22.13 23.42
CA THR A 575 -3.37 21.67 22.04
C THR A 575 -4.48 20.64 21.76
N MET A 576 -4.69 19.65 22.63
CA MET A 576 -5.74 18.63 22.51
C MET A 576 -7.15 19.25 22.59
N ARG A 577 -7.37 20.22 23.48
CA ARG A 577 -8.65 20.96 23.50
C ARG A 577 -8.85 21.76 22.21
N TYR A 578 -7.79 22.37 21.67
CA TYR A 578 -7.88 23.12 20.41
C TYR A 578 -8.12 22.22 19.19
N VAL A 579 -7.43 21.08 19.10
CA VAL A 579 -7.65 20.06 18.04
C VAL A 579 -9.09 19.59 18.05
N MET A 580 -9.59 19.20 19.22
CA MET A 580 -10.97 18.73 19.35
C MET A 580 -11.95 19.85 19.00
N ARG A 581 -11.71 21.10 19.42
CA ARG A 581 -12.57 22.22 19.05
C ARG A 581 -12.57 22.50 17.54
N ALA A 582 -11.41 22.41 16.89
CA ALA A 582 -11.25 22.67 15.46
C ALA A 582 -11.88 21.58 14.59
N LEU A 583 -11.59 20.30 14.88
CA LEU A 583 -12.14 19.16 14.14
C LEU A 583 -13.67 19.11 14.27
N MET A 584 -14.19 19.41 15.45
CA MET A 584 -15.62 19.30 15.73
C MET A 584 -16.40 20.55 15.29
N GLY A 585 -15.74 21.73 15.25
CA GLY A 585 -16.30 22.95 14.69
C GLY A 585 -16.58 22.86 13.18
N ARG A 586 -15.75 22.14 12.41
CA ARG A 586 -15.95 21.93 10.96
C ARG A 586 -17.25 21.17 10.66
N ARG A 587 -17.66 20.23 11.54
CA ARG A 587 -18.90 19.45 11.37
C ARG A 587 -20.17 20.32 11.41
N LYS A 588 -20.19 21.36 12.25
CA LYS A 588 -21.32 22.31 12.30
C LYS A 588 -21.44 23.13 11.02
N ARG A 589 -20.31 23.53 10.41
CA ARG A 589 -20.31 24.28 9.14
C ARG A 589 -20.77 23.44 7.95
N GLN A 590 -20.35 22.18 7.86
CA GLN A 590 -20.76 21.29 6.75
C GLN A 590 -22.26 20.96 6.77
N ARG A 591 -22.85 20.72 7.95
CA ARG A 591 -24.30 20.48 8.07
C ARG A 591 -25.15 21.70 7.70
N GLY A 592 -24.63 22.91 7.84
CA GLY A 592 -25.33 24.14 7.44
C GLY A 592 -25.33 24.40 5.93
N GLN A 593 -24.39 23.82 5.17
CA GLN A 593 -24.29 24.04 3.72
C GLN A 593 -25.07 23.02 2.87
N THR A 594 -25.38 21.83 3.40
CA THR A 594 -26.14 20.80 2.67
C THR A 594 -27.67 20.92 2.78
N GLN A 595 -28.20 21.94 3.46
CA GLN A 595 -29.65 22.19 3.61
C GLN A 595 -30.16 23.50 3.00
N SER A 596 -29.38 24.18 2.15
CA SER A 596 -29.97 25.20 1.27
C SER A 596 -30.64 24.51 0.09
N GLU A 597 -31.86 24.02 0.30
CA GLU A 597 -32.79 23.71 -0.78
C GLU A 597 -32.86 24.93 -1.72
N ARG A 598 -32.27 24.82 -2.91
CA ARG A 598 -32.62 25.74 -3.99
C ARG A 598 -34.11 25.53 -4.26
N PRO A 599 -34.95 26.58 -4.25
CA PRO A 599 -36.33 26.43 -4.67
C PRO A 599 -36.33 25.88 -6.09
N LYS A 600 -37.11 24.81 -6.31
CA LYS A 600 -37.41 24.29 -7.64
C LYS A 600 -38.12 25.40 -8.42
N SER A 601 -37.37 26.17 -9.19
CA SER A 601 -37.93 27.03 -10.22
C SER A 601 -38.47 26.13 -11.33
N VAL A 602 -39.79 26.08 -11.44
CA VAL A 602 -40.48 25.62 -12.64
C VAL A 602 -40.01 26.51 -13.79
N VAL A 603 -39.27 25.91 -14.73
CA VAL A 603 -38.97 26.53 -16.02
C VAL A 603 -39.63 25.66 -17.08
N GLU A 604 -40.82 26.08 -17.49
CA GLU A 604 -41.32 25.81 -18.84
C GLU A 604 -40.43 26.56 -19.82
N GLY A 605 -39.96 25.88 -20.87
CA GLY A 605 -39.12 26.51 -21.88
C GLY A 605 -38.37 25.52 -22.75
N SER A 606 -39.08 25.03 -23.77
CA SER A 606 -38.58 24.49 -25.03
C SER A 606 -37.11 24.78 -25.37
N ASN A 607 -36.33 23.74 -25.68
CA ASN A 607 -35.56 23.69 -26.91
C ASN A 607 -35.09 22.26 -27.21
N SER A 608 -35.49 21.77 -28.38
CA SER A 608 -35.09 20.51 -28.96
C SER A 608 -33.64 20.56 -29.44
N CYS A 609 -32.80 19.64 -28.97
CA CYS A 609 -31.61 19.23 -29.70
C CYS A 609 -31.75 17.74 -30.02
N LYS A 610 -32.23 17.46 -31.23
CA LYS A 610 -32.09 16.16 -31.88
C LYS A 610 -30.63 16.04 -32.34
N CYS A 611 -29.85 15.16 -31.70
CA CYS A 611 -28.61 14.67 -32.30
C CYS A 611 -28.99 13.73 -33.45
N ASN A 612 -28.79 14.21 -34.67
CA ASN A 612 -28.95 13.44 -35.89
C ASN A 612 -27.61 12.76 -36.18
N ILE A 613 -27.55 11.44 -35.95
CA ILE A 613 -26.50 10.57 -36.47
C ILE A 613 -26.84 10.34 -37.94
N ASN A 614 -26.08 10.95 -38.85
CA ASN A 614 -25.79 10.41 -40.19
C ASN A 614 -24.83 11.32 -40.96
N GLN A 615 -23.93 10.67 -41.71
CA GLN A 615 -23.03 11.19 -42.75
C GLN A 615 -21.70 11.81 -42.33
N ILE A 616 -20.64 10.99 -42.35
CA ILE A 616 -19.36 11.39 -42.96
C ILE A 616 -18.98 10.31 -43.98
N LYS A 617 -19.13 10.67 -45.26
CA LYS A 617 -18.42 10.07 -46.41
C LYS A 617 -17.42 11.13 -46.89
N GLN A 618 -16.21 10.66 -47.18
CA GLN A 618 -15.21 11.23 -48.11
C GLN A 618 -14.63 12.61 -47.81
N CYS A 619 -13.38 12.62 -47.32
CA CYS A 619 -12.19 12.99 -48.10
C CYS A 619 -10.98 12.25 -47.53
#